data_AF-A0A3B9VVK6-F1
#
_entry.id   AF-A0A3B9VVK6-F1
#
_cell.length_a   1.000
_cell.length_b   1.000
_cell.length_c   1.000
_cell.angle_alpha   90.00
_cell.angle_beta   90.00
_cell.angle_gamma   90.00
#
_symmetry.space_group_name_H-M   'P 1'
#
loop_
_entity.id
_entity.type
_entity.pdbx_description
1 polymer ?
#
loop_
_entity_poly.entity_id
_entity_poly.type
_entity_poly.pdbx_seq_one_letter_code
_entity_poly.pdbx_strand_id
1 'polypeptide(L)'
;ESLIVGGALVKAAAREGQIVPVDSEHSAIAQCLRSGSAAEVEKLILTASGGPFRGRTREQLHDVTPKEALAHPTWEMGLMVTTNSATLVNKG
;
A
#
# COMPACT_ATOMS: atom_id res chain seq x y z
N GLU A 1 3.97 7.22 -3.63
CA GLU A 1 3.61 8.66 -3.72
C GLU A 1 3.79 9.26 -5.11
N SER A 2 4.94 9.09 -5.79
CA SER A 2 5.19 9.74 -7.10
C SER A 2 4.13 9.44 -8.17
N LEU A 3 3.63 8.21 -8.23
CA LEU A 3 2.55 7.82 -9.15
C LEU A 3 1.16 8.32 -8.73
N ILE A 4 0.95 8.57 -7.43
CA ILE A 4 -0.31 9.13 -6.92
C ILE A 4 -0.41 10.61 -7.31
N VAL A 5 0.67 11.39 -7.07
CA VAL A 5 0.69 12.84 -7.33
C VAL A 5 0.98 13.15 -8.80
N GLY A 6 1.93 12.45 -9.41
CA GLY A 6 2.47 12.73 -10.74
C GLY A 6 2.10 11.71 -11.80
N GLY A 7 1.07 10.88 -11.58
CA GLY A 7 0.80 9.70 -12.40
C GLY A 7 0.73 9.96 -13.91
N ALA A 8 0.10 11.07 -14.34
CA ALA A 8 0.04 11.43 -15.75
C ALA A 8 1.42 11.78 -16.33
N LEU A 9 2.22 12.56 -15.60
CA LEU A 9 3.55 12.99 -16.02
C LEU A 9 4.54 11.82 -16.08
N VAL A 10 4.54 10.97 -15.04
CA VAL A 10 5.41 9.79 -14.98
C VAL A 10 5.08 8.82 -16.11
N LYS A 11 3.78 8.55 -16.36
CA LYS A 11 3.35 7.67 -17.45
C LYS A 11 3.68 8.25 -18.84
N ALA A 12 3.55 9.56 -19.04
CA ALA A 12 3.90 10.19 -20.31
C ALA A 12 5.41 10.15 -20.59
N ALA A 13 6.25 10.18 -19.55
CA ALA A 13 7.71 10.15 -19.69
C ALA A 13 8.29 8.72 -19.79
N ALA A 14 7.59 7.71 -19.27
CA ALA A 14 8.06 6.33 -19.28
C ALA A 14 7.76 5.63 -20.61
N ARG A 15 8.71 4.79 -21.08
CA ARG A 15 8.43 3.84 -22.16
C ARG A 15 7.56 2.69 -21.66
N GLU A 16 6.91 1.99 -22.58
CA GLU A 16 6.23 0.73 -22.27
C GLU A 16 7.17 -0.24 -21.55
N GLY A 17 6.69 -0.85 -20.47
CA GLY A 17 7.46 -1.78 -19.63
C GLY A 17 8.56 -1.15 -18.75
N GLN A 18 8.76 0.17 -18.78
CA GLN A 18 9.83 0.82 -18.01
C GLN A 18 9.53 0.97 -16.51
N ILE A 19 8.25 0.90 -16.13
CA ILE A 19 7.83 1.00 -14.71
C ILE A 19 7.63 -0.41 -14.17
N VAL A 20 8.45 -0.80 -13.20
CA VAL A 20 8.33 -2.08 -12.49
C VAL A 20 7.84 -1.80 -11.07
N PRO A 21 6.69 -2.38 -10.64
CA PRO A 21 6.18 -2.16 -9.30
C PRO A 21 7.03 -2.90 -8.27
N VAL A 22 7.54 -2.13 -7.31
CA VAL A 22 8.33 -2.65 -6.16
C VAL A 22 7.55 -2.63 -4.85
N ASP A 23 6.42 -1.91 -4.81
CA ASP A 23 5.49 -1.99 -3.69
C ASP A 23 4.85 -3.38 -3.65
N SER A 24 4.72 -3.94 -2.45
CA SER A 24 4.58 -5.39 -2.26
C SER A 24 3.31 -5.95 -2.89
N GLU A 25 2.17 -5.28 -2.72
CA GLU A 25 0.89 -5.71 -3.25
C GLU A 25 0.79 -5.46 -4.76
N HIS A 26 1.35 -4.35 -5.24
CA HIS A 26 1.42 -4.05 -6.67
C HIS A 26 2.33 -5.03 -7.41
N SER A 27 3.45 -5.42 -6.79
CA SER A 27 4.35 -6.44 -7.29
C SER A 27 3.67 -7.80 -7.31
N ALA A 28 2.94 -8.18 -6.26
CA ALA A 28 2.17 -9.41 -6.23
C ALA A 28 1.10 -9.44 -7.34
N ILE A 29 0.35 -8.34 -7.52
CA ILE A 29 -0.64 -8.22 -8.60
C ILE A 29 0.04 -8.36 -9.97
N ALA A 30 1.15 -7.63 -10.21
CA ALA A 30 1.87 -7.71 -11.48
C ALA A 30 2.38 -9.12 -11.77
N GLN A 31 2.83 -9.86 -10.75
CA GLN A 31 3.25 -11.25 -10.89
C GLN A 31 2.07 -12.17 -11.23
N CYS A 32 0.92 -12.01 -10.56
CA CYS A 32 -0.30 -12.78 -10.85
C CYS A 32 -0.79 -12.55 -12.28
N LEU A 33 -0.75 -11.30 -12.76
CA LEU A 33 -1.19 -10.92 -14.11
C LEU A 33 -0.28 -11.43 -15.25
N ARG A 34 0.86 -12.05 -14.93
CA ARG A 34 1.65 -12.81 -15.93
C ARG A 34 1.01 -14.13 -16.32
N SER A 35 -0.01 -14.57 -15.57
CA SER A 35 -0.81 -15.74 -15.90
C SER A 35 -2.12 -15.32 -16.55
N GLY A 36 -2.59 -16.12 -17.51
CA GLY A 36 -3.82 -15.84 -18.25
C GLY A 36 -3.76 -14.56 -19.08
N SER A 37 -4.92 -13.98 -19.31
CA SER A 37 -5.16 -12.78 -20.10
C SER A 37 -5.92 -11.74 -19.28
N ALA A 38 -5.81 -10.48 -19.67
CA ALA A 38 -6.50 -9.38 -19.00
C ALA A 38 -8.04 -9.56 -18.98
N ALA A 39 -8.61 -10.26 -19.97
CA ALA A 39 -10.04 -10.52 -20.06
C ALA A 39 -10.56 -11.52 -19.00
N GLU A 40 -9.67 -12.31 -18.40
CA GLU A 40 -10.02 -13.29 -17.36
C GLU A 40 -10.04 -12.67 -15.95
N VAL A 41 -9.59 -11.41 -15.80
CA VAL A 41 -9.51 -10.75 -14.50
C VAL A 41 -10.88 -10.21 -14.08
N GLU A 42 -11.52 -10.87 -13.11
CA GLU A 42 -12.77 -10.39 -12.50
C GLU A 42 -12.53 -9.26 -11.48
N LYS A 43 -11.49 -9.40 -10.65
CA LYS A 43 -11.25 -8.51 -9.49
C LYS A 43 -9.78 -8.49 -9.09
N LEU A 44 -9.31 -7.33 -8.64
CA LEU A 44 -8.04 -7.18 -7.93
C LEU A 44 -8.29 -7.10 -6.42
N ILE A 45 -7.59 -7.92 -5.64
CA ILE A 45 -7.66 -7.91 -4.18
C ILE A 45 -6.41 -7.24 -3.63
N LEU A 46 -6.59 -6.08 -3.01
CA LEU A 46 -5.53 -5.35 -2.34
C LEU A 46 -5.54 -5.68 -0.85
N THR A 47 -4.51 -6.38 -0.38
CA THR A 47 -4.39 -6.77 1.04
C THR A 47 -3.78 -5.66 1.87
N ALA A 48 -4.06 -5.69 3.18
CA ALA A 48 -3.45 -4.80 4.17
C ALA A 48 -3.25 -5.56 5.49
N SER A 49 -2.16 -5.26 6.21
CA SER A 49 -1.92 -5.80 7.55
C SER A 49 -2.99 -5.35 8.55
N GLY A 50 -3.52 -4.14 8.37
CA GLY A 50 -4.38 -3.45 9.33
C GLY A 50 -3.62 -2.55 10.32
N GLY A 51 -2.29 -2.59 10.30
CA GLY A 51 -1.45 -1.76 11.16
C GLY A 51 -1.55 -2.07 12.67
N PRO A 52 -0.85 -1.30 13.52
CA PRO A 52 -0.82 -1.49 14.98
C PRO A 52 -2.17 -1.29 15.68
N PHE A 53 -3.12 -0.64 15.02
CA PHE A 53 -4.42 -0.33 15.61
C PHE A 53 -5.55 -1.25 15.16
N ARG A 54 -5.24 -2.29 14.37
CA ARG A 54 -6.22 -3.33 14.00
C ARG A 54 -6.87 -3.91 15.25
N GLY A 55 -8.20 -3.88 15.31
CA GLY A 55 -8.98 -4.41 16.42
C GLY A 55 -9.26 -3.41 17.56
N ARG A 56 -8.70 -2.20 17.51
CA ARG A 56 -9.08 -1.12 18.45
C ARG A 56 -10.47 -0.56 18.11
N THR A 57 -11.22 -0.16 19.12
CA THR A 57 -12.49 0.55 18.96
C THR A 57 -12.25 2.01 18.58
N ARG A 58 -13.29 2.70 18.11
CA ARG A 58 -13.21 4.13 17.79
C ARG A 58 -12.77 4.96 18.99
N GLU A 59 -13.27 4.64 20.17
CA GLU A 59 -12.97 5.34 21.42
C GLU A 59 -11.48 5.21 21.75
N GLN A 60 -10.93 4.00 21.60
CA GLN A 60 -9.52 3.72 21.81
C GLN A 60 -8.59 4.42 20.80
N LEU A 61 -9.11 4.86 19.65
CA LEU A 61 -8.33 5.58 18.65
C LEU A 61 -8.14 7.07 18.98
N HIS A 62 -8.91 7.65 19.90
CA HIS A 62 -8.80 9.08 20.25
C HIS A 62 -7.50 9.43 20.98
N ASP A 63 -6.97 8.50 21.77
CA ASP A 63 -5.83 8.73 22.66
C ASP A 63 -4.54 8.06 22.17
N VAL A 64 -4.50 7.60 20.92
CA VAL A 64 -3.31 6.92 20.37
C VAL A 64 -2.13 7.87 20.25
N THR A 65 -0.94 7.35 20.52
CA THR A 65 0.30 8.12 20.52
C THR A 65 1.14 7.85 19.27
N PRO A 66 2.03 8.78 18.86
CA PRO A 66 3.01 8.51 17.81
C PRO A 66 3.86 7.27 18.08
N LYS A 67 4.22 7.03 19.35
CA LYS A 67 4.98 5.84 19.74
C LYS A 67 4.23 4.54 19.42
N GLU A 68 2.93 4.48 19.69
CA GLU A 68 2.13 3.31 19.34
C GLU A 68 1.92 3.17 17.84
N ALA A 69 1.77 4.28 17.11
CA ALA A 69 1.67 4.25 15.65
C ALA A 69 2.93 3.68 14.98
N LEU A 70 4.09 3.80 15.63
CA LEU A 70 5.36 3.26 15.15
C LEU A 70 5.60 1.78 15.52
N ALA A 71 4.74 1.18 16.34
CA ALA A 71 4.88 -0.21 16.79
C ALA A 71 4.21 -1.21 15.83
N HIS A 72 4.60 -1.23 14.55
CA HIS A 72 3.95 -2.07 13.55
C HIS A 72 4.14 -3.57 13.85
N PRO A 73 3.07 -4.41 13.79
CA PRO A 73 3.10 -5.77 14.32
C PRO A 73 3.89 -6.78 13.47
N THR A 74 4.29 -6.41 12.25
CA THR A 74 4.88 -7.35 11.27
C THR A 74 6.18 -6.87 10.63
N TRP A 75 6.41 -5.56 10.57
CA TRP A 75 7.41 -4.98 9.67
C TRP A 75 8.19 -3.89 10.38
N GLU A 76 9.50 -3.86 10.17
CA GLU A 76 10.35 -2.72 10.49
C GLU A 76 10.50 -1.86 9.23
N MET A 77 9.93 -0.64 9.26
CA MET A 77 9.89 0.24 8.10
C MET A 77 10.19 1.69 8.50
N GLY A 78 10.41 2.56 7.51
CA GLY A 78 10.65 3.98 7.74
C GLY A 78 9.46 4.69 8.40
N LEU A 79 9.74 5.79 9.10
CA LEU A 79 8.77 6.53 9.91
C LEU A 79 7.45 6.82 9.17
N MET A 80 7.54 7.39 7.96
CA MET A 80 6.36 7.81 7.19
C MET A 80 5.47 6.63 6.78
N VAL A 81 6.04 5.55 6.24
CA VAL A 81 5.25 4.37 5.82
C VAL A 81 4.65 3.65 7.03
N THR A 82 5.36 3.60 8.15
CA THR A 82 4.87 3.02 9.40
C THR A 82 3.67 3.81 9.93
N THR A 83 3.77 5.14 10.00
CA THR A 83 2.64 6.00 10.41
C THR A 83 1.46 5.90 9.45
N ASN A 84 1.69 5.90 8.13
CA ASN A 84 0.63 5.73 7.13
C ASN A 84 -0.04 4.35 7.21
N SER A 85 0.68 3.32 7.65
CA SER A 85 0.09 2.00 7.90
C SER A 85 -0.82 1.99 9.14
N ALA A 86 -0.52 2.80 10.15
CA ALA A 86 -1.35 2.90 11.34
C ALA A 86 -2.70 3.58 11.06
N THR A 87 -2.74 4.49 10.09
CA THR A 87 -3.97 5.18 9.65
C THR A 87 -4.62 4.55 8.43
N LEU A 88 -4.01 3.49 7.86
CA LEU A 88 -4.38 2.86 6.59
C LEU A 88 -4.30 3.77 5.36
N VAL A 89 -3.76 4.98 5.47
CA VAL A 89 -3.50 5.88 4.34
C VAL A 89 -2.56 5.24 3.32
N ASN A 90 -1.69 4.31 3.73
CA ASN A 90 -0.85 3.57 2.78
C ASN A 90 -1.63 2.72 1.76
N LYS A 91 -2.92 2.50 2.01
CA LYS A 91 -3.80 1.66 1.21
C LYS A 91 -4.85 2.47 0.45
N GLY A 92 -4.93 3.77 0.72
CA GLY A 92 -5.85 4.71 0.08
C GLY A 92 -5.32 5.32 -1.20
#